data_AF-A0A330LLH3-F1
#
_entry.id   AF-A0A330LLH3-F1
#
_cell.length_a   1.000
_cell.length_b   1.000
_cell.length_c   1.000
_cell.angle_alpha   90.00
_cell.angle_beta   90.00
_cell.angle_gamma   90.00
#
_symmetry.space_group_name_H-M   'P 1'
#
loop_
_entity.id
_entity.type
_entity.pdbx_description
1 polymer ?
#
loop_
_entity_poly.entity_id
_entity_poly.type
_entity_poly.pdbx_seq_one_letter_code
_entity_poly.pdbx_strand_id
1 'polypeptide(L)'
;MSFFAASVLHKFLIFVFLLGLLSARASSVKLKAVVIQSALGIVIGFLMSLYMPTSLLARVSVSLLEACVLAAMVLTLLLPKVLSMLCGLWQIVLLALAGFTFFSQPYLSLITNASVLNTELILNCAALIFGVGILVSCQLCSYRMAKLHSTLAFTFGLLILLVLAMASSGELLLAMMKLHVVDLTKLRLSYASKTINFTDLLSYIPIAFMLLFSLYYRFKFVAPLRTPLKDLQGIAYRQALARYYQQRRLLRLTLCTLIIAVVSLLYWDLVASKPATLSESTVVELGSDNEIHLNIKDLNLGNGKLYRFAWVASDGKVIRFFVINRYKDRVKLGVVFDACLLCGDAGYIQSGNQVICLACGVHIFIPSIGKAGGCNPIPMTFSQDATEVRISRASLMKGYQYFSQIMEIEVIDPVSKVTLLNTKASSQFKYQDKTWFFANDDNYERFRADPSTYIEHVSNNAGDK
;
A
#
# COMPACT_ATOMS: atom_id res chain seq x y z
N MET A 1 -7.66 -9.05 5.02
CA MET A 1 -7.65 -8.16 6.21
C MET A 1 -8.06 -6.77 5.77
N SER A 2 -8.99 -6.12 6.49
CA SER A 2 -9.38 -4.73 6.19
C SER A 2 -8.34 -3.74 6.70
N PHE A 3 -8.38 -2.53 6.16
CA PHE A 3 -7.60 -1.37 6.59
C PHE A 3 -7.55 -1.24 8.11
N PHE A 4 -8.69 -1.43 8.78
CA PHE A 4 -8.86 -1.23 10.21
C PHE A 4 -8.00 -2.16 11.07
N ALA A 5 -7.93 -3.47 10.76
CA ALA A 5 -7.09 -4.39 11.51
C ALA A 5 -5.60 -4.04 11.37
N ALA A 6 -5.16 -3.77 10.14
CA ALA A 6 -3.76 -3.41 9.87
C ALA A 6 -3.39 -2.07 10.48
N SER A 7 -4.29 -1.07 10.42
CA SER A 7 -4.07 0.24 11.02
C SER A 7 -3.94 0.16 12.55
N VAL A 8 -4.81 -0.61 13.21
CA VAL A 8 -4.68 -0.87 14.66
C VAL A 8 -3.33 -1.51 14.98
N LEU A 9 -2.90 -2.51 14.21
CA LEU A 9 -1.58 -3.13 14.43
C LEU A 9 -0.44 -2.15 14.19
N HIS A 10 -0.45 -1.41 13.08
CA HIS A 10 0.57 -0.42 12.73
C HIS A 10 0.73 0.66 13.81
N LYS A 11 -0.38 1.14 14.41
CA LYS A 11 -0.34 2.21 15.41
C LYS A 11 -0.08 1.75 16.84
N PHE A 12 -0.49 0.52 17.22
CA PHE A 12 -0.41 0.09 18.62
C PHE A 12 0.71 -0.91 18.92
N LEU A 13 1.19 -1.70 17.95
CA LEU A 13 2.00 -2.88 18.23
C LEU A 13 3.32 -2.57 18.95
N ILE A 14 4.00 -1.47 18.58
CA ILE A 14 5.23 -1.03 19.24
C ILE A 14 5.02 -0.63 20.69
N PHE A 15 3.94 0.10 20.97
CA PHE A 15 3.57 0.53 22.30
C PHE A 15 3.16 -0.64 23.17
N VAL A 16 2.35 -1.55 22.64
CA VAL A 16 1.87 -2.73 23.36
C VAL A 16 3.00 -3.70 23.69
N PHE A 17 3.97 -3.87 22.78
CA PHE A 17 5.18 -4.64 23.07
C PHE A 17 5.98 -4.00 24.20
N LEU A 18 6.26 -2.69 24.12
CA LEU A 18 6.97 -1.92 25.16
C LEU A 18 6.24 -2.00 26.51
N LEU A 19 4.91 -1.93 26.52
CA LEU A 19 4.08 -2.07 27.71
C LEU A 19 4.25 -3.42 28.40
N GLY A 20 4.37 -4.51 27.63
CA GLY A 20 4.67 -5.82 28.22
C GLY A 20 6.05 -5.87 28.88
N LEU A 21 7.07 -5.25 28.26
CA LEU A 21 8.42 -5.15 28.83
C LEU A 21 8.45 -4.30 30.11
N LEU A 22 7.80 -3.13 30.10
CA LEU A 22 7.68 -2.24 31.26
C LEU A 22 6.88 -2.91 32.39
N SER A 23 5.74 -3.55 32.06
CA SER A 23 4.90 -4.25 33.05
C SER A 23 5.63 -5.41 33.72
N ALA A 24 6.59 -6.05 33.05
CA ALA A 24 7.39 -7.11 33.65
C ALA A 24 8.34 -6.60 34.75
N ARG A 25 8.64 -5.29 34.75
CA ARG A 25 9.42 -4.59 35.78
C ARG A 25 8.57 -4.13 36.98
N ALA A 26 7.24 -4.15 36.86
CA ALA A 26 6.36 -3.81 37.95
C ALA A 26 6.38 -4.86 39.08
N SER A 27 6.29 -4.38 40.32
CA SER A 27 6.21 -5.23 41.52
C SER A 27 4.96 -6.10 41.53
N SER A 28 3.82 -5.54 41.10
CA SER A 28 2.57 -6.27 40.92
C SER A 28 1.81 -5.75 39.69
N VAL A 29 1.13 -6.66 38.98
CA VAL A 29 0.28 -6.33 37.84
C VAL A 29 -1.08 -6.98 38.08
N LYS A 30 -2.13 -6.16 38.21
CA LYS A 30 -3.51 -6.63 38.39
C LYS A 30 -4.25 -6.51 37.06
N LEU A 31 -4.80 -7.61 36.56
CA LEU A 31 -5.49 -7.65 35.26
C LEU A 31 -6.61 -6.61 35.17
N LYS A 32 -7.45 -6.48 36.21
CA LYS A 32 -8.53 -5.48 36.26
C LYS A 32 -8.00 -4.06 36.08
N ALA A 33 -6.86 -3.73 36.71
CA ALA A 33 -6.25 -2.41 36.59
C ALA A 33 -5.75 -2.16 35.16
N VAL A 34 -5.06 -3.14 34.56
CA VAL A 34 -4.56 -3.03 33.17
C VAL A 34 -5.71 -2.80 32.19
N VAL A 35 -6.84 -3.49 32.33
CA VAL A 35 -8.01 -3.31 31.46
C VAL A 35 -8.58 -1.89 31.59
N ILE A 36 -8.79 -1.41 32.82
CA ILE A 36 -9.32 -0.06 33.07
C ILE A 36 -8.36 1.01 32.55
N GLN A 37 -7.06 0.87 32.82
CA GLN A 37 -6.02 1.78 32.33
C GLN A 37 -5.95 1.79 30.81
N SER A 38 -6.15 0.65 30.16
CA SER A 38 -6.16 0.56 28.70
C SER A 38 -7.37 1.25 28.08
N ALA A 39 -8.55 1.02 28.65
CA ALA A 39 -9.78 1.71 28.22
C ALA A 39 -9.64 3.23 28.41
N LEU A 40 -9.12 3.66 29.56
CA LEU A 40 -8.87 5.07 29.84
C LEU A 40 -7.87 5.69 28.86
N GLY A 41 -6.76 5.01 28.58
CA GLY A 41 -5.77 5.46 27.60
C GLY A 41 -6.37 5.65 26.21
N ILE A 42 -7.12 4.65 25.72
CA ILE A 42 -7.78 4.72 24.40
C ILE A 42 -8.79 5.89 24.34
N VAL A 43 -9.60 6.09 25.38
CA VAL A 43 -10.54 7.21 25.47
C VAL A 43 -9.81 8.55 25.48
N ILE A 44 -8.72 8.68 26.24
CA ILE A 44 -7.90 9.90 26.23
C ILE A 44 -7.32 10.15 24.83
N GLY A 45 -6.80 9.12 24.16
CA GLY A 45 -6.30 9.24 22.79
C GLY A 45 -7.37 9.69 21.80
N PHE A 46 -8.59 9.17 21.92
CA PHE A 46 -9.75 9.63 21.14
C PHE A 46 -10.07 11.10 21.41
N LEU A 47 -10.19 11.52 22.68
CA LEU A 47 -10.45 12.91 23.03
C LEU A 47 -9.33 13.84 22.53
N MET A 48 -8.07 13.43 22.65
CA MET A 48 -6.94 14.17 22.09
C MET A 48 -7.09 14.37 20.58
N SER A 49 -7.57 13.36 19.84
CA SER A 49 -7.74 13.47 18.39
C SER A 49 -8.80 14.50 17.96
N LEU A 50 -9.77 14.78 18.84
CA LEU A 50 -10.84 15.77 18.60
C LEU A 50 -10.44 17.19 18.99
N TYR A 51 -9.68 17.34 20.08
CA TYR A 51 -9.47 18.64 20.73
C TYR A 51 -8.02 19.16 20.63
N MET A 52 -7.05 18.36 20.22
CA MET A 52 -5.67 18.84 20.11
C MET A 52 -5.53 19.87 18.98
N PRO A 53 -4.98 21.06 19.27
CA PRO A 53 -4.74 22.07 18.24
C PRO A 53 -3.72 21.57 17.22
N THR A 54 -3.99 21.82 15.94
CA THR A 54 -3.12 21.46 14.81
C THR A 54 -2.02 22.49 14.54
N SER A 55 -1.90 23.51 15.41
CA SER A 55 -0.90 24.56 15.26
C SER A 55 0.52 24.00 15.36
N LEU A 56 1.44 24.65 14.67
CA LEU A 56 2.83 24.20 14.62
C LEU A 56 3.51 24.28 16.00
N LEU A 57 3.17 25.31 16.80
CA LEU A 57 3.65 25.45 18.17
C LEU A 57 3.14 24.30 19.06
N ALA A 58 1.87 23.92 18.93
CA ALA A 58 1.32 22.80 19.68
C ALA A 58 2.05 21.48 19.35
N ARG A 59 2.38 21.26 18.08
CA ARG A 59 3.15 20.07 17.66
C ARG A 59 4.54 20.00 18.28
N VAL A 60 5.25 21.14 18.35
CA VAL A 60 6.56 21.20 19.01
C VAL A 60 6.43 20.91 20.50
N SER A 61 5.45 21.51 21.19
CA SER A 61 5.20 21.26 22.61
C SER A 61 4.89 19.79 22.90
N VAL A 62 4.07 19.16 22.06
CA VAL A 62 3.76 17.72 22.16
C VAL A 62 5.03 16.88 21.96
N SER A 63 5.84 17.19 20.95
CA SER A 63 7.08 16.46 20.67
C SER A 63 8.12 16.58 21.80
N LEU A 64 8.21 17.75 22.45
CA LEU A 64 9.04 17.93 23.65
C LEU A 64 8.51 17.09 24.83
N LEU A 65 7.19 17.08 25.02
CA LEU A 65 6.57 16.25 26.06
C LEU A 65 6.82 14.75 25.80
N GLU A 66 6.72 14.31 24.55
CA GLU A 66 7.06 12.93 24.15
C GLU A 66 8.50 12.57 24.51
N ALA A 67 9.47 13.47 24.24
CA ALA A 67 10.87 13.24 24.60
C ALA A 67 11.04 13.08 26.12
N CYS A 68 10.37 13.91 26.94
CA CYS A 68 10.37 13.79 28.39
C CYS A 68 9.74 12.46 28.87
N VAL A 69 8.64 12.04 28.24
CA VAL A 69 7.96 10.77 28.51
C VAL A 69 8.88 9.59 28.20
N LEU A 70 9.57 9.60 27.06
CA LEU A 70 10.53 8.56 26.70
C LEU A 70 11.70 8.49 27.69
N ALA A 71 12.24 9.64 28.11
CA ALA A 71 13.28 9.70 29.13
C ALA A 71 12.81 9.10 30.47
N ALA A 72 11.59 9.41 30.90
CA ALA A 72 10.99 8.84 32.11
C ALA A 72 10.77 7.32 32.01
N MET A 73 10.47 6.79 30.82
CA MET A 73 10.40 5.34 30.58
C MET A 73 11.77 4.68 30.65
N VAL A 74 12.83 5.32 30.15
CA VAL A 74 14.21 4.84 30.33
C VAL A 74 14.55 4.75 31.82
N LEU A 75 14.23 5.78 32.60
CA LEU A 75 14.42 5.76 34.06
C LEU A 75 13.63 4.63 34.72
N THR A 76 12.41 4.35 34.26
CA THR A 76 11.58 3.24 34.76
C THR A 76 12.24 1.87 34.51
N LEU A 77 12.90 1.69 33.36
CA LEU A 77 13.67 0.47 33.06
C LEU A 77 14.94 0.35 33.92
N LEU A 78 15.62 1.46 34.20
CA LEU A 78 16.85 1.50 34.99
C LEU A 78 16.59 1.32 36.50
N LEU A 79 15.50 1.90 37.02
CA LEU A 79 15.17 1.96 38.45
C LEU A 79 13.82 1.27 38.76
N PRO A 80 13.65 -0.02 38.42
CA PRO A 80 12.36 -0.68 38.46
C PRO A 80 11.78 -0.79 39.88
N LYS A 81 12.62 -0.87 40.91
CA LYS A 81 12.15 -0.96 42.31
C LYS A 81 11.47 0.34 42.77
N VAL A 82 12.01 1.49 42.38
CA VAL A 82 11.53 2.81 42.79
C VAL A 82 10.35 3.26 41.93
N LEU A 83 10.46 3.05 40.61
CA LEU A 83 9.51 3.61 39.64
C LEU A 83 8.45 2.60 39.17
N SER A 84 8.34 1.42 39.79
CA SER A 84 7.33 0.41 39.41
C SER A 84 5.89 0.91 39.44
N MET A 85 5.56 1.88 40.30
CA MET A 85 4.24 2.50 40.38
C MET A 85 3.84 3.19 39.07
N LEU A 86 4.82 3.71 38.31
CA LEU A 86 4.57 4.39 37.04
C LEU A 86 4.15 3.46 35.90
N CYS A 87 4.27 2.13 36.06
CA CYS A 87 3.88 1.19 35.00
C CYS A 87 2.40 1.31 34.63
N GLY A 88 1.53 1.60 35.60
CA GLY A 88 0.11 1.85 35.33
C GLY A 88 -0.12 3.17 34.57
N LEU A 89 0.68 4.19 34.85
CA LEU A 89 0.67 5.46 34.10
C LEU A 89 1.13 5.23 32.66
N TRP A 90 2.19 4.43 32.45
CA TRP A 90 2.67 4.09 31.11
C TRP A 90 1.63 3.36 30.27
N GLN A 91 0.80 2.48 30.88
CA GLN A 91 -0.33 1.85 30.20
C GLN A 91 -1.31 2.89 29.63
N ILE A 92 -1.64 3.92 30.41
CA ILE A 92 -2.54 5.00 29.98
C ILE A 92 -1.87 5.85 28.91
N VAL A 93 -0.65 6.33 29.17
CA VAL A 93 0.07 7.27 28.28
C VAL A 93 0.32 6.62 26.92
N LEU A 94 0.92 5.43 26.87
CA LEU A 94 1.26 4.80 25.59
C LEU A 94 0.03 4.43 24.75
N LEU A 95 -1.06 4.00 25.39
CA LEU A 95 -2.31 3.73 24.67
C LEU A 95 -3.06 5.00 24.29
N ALA A 96 -2.88 6.11 25.01
CA ALA A 96 -3.37 7.42 24.60
C ALA A 96 -2.62 7.95 23.37
N LEU A 97 -1.28 7.82 23.32
CA LEU A 97 -0.51 8.16 22.12
C LEU A 97 -0.91 7.28 20.93
N ALA A 98 -0.98 5.96 21.12
CA ALA A 98 -1.42 5.02 20.08
C ALA A 98 -2.84 5.36 19.59
N GLY A 99 -3.76 5.59 20.52
CA GLY A 99 -5.14 6.01 20.23
C GLY A 99 -5.19 7.32 19.45
N PHE A 100 -4.46 8.36 19.89
CA PHE A 100 -4.38 9.63 19.19
C PHE A 100 -3.95 9.44 17.73
N THR A 101 -2.83 8.73 17.50
CA THR A 101 -2.33 8.49 16.12
C THR A 101 -3.27 7.64 15.26
N PHE A 102 -4.08 6.77 15.88
CA PHE A 102 -5.08 5.96 15.19
C PHE A 102 -6.33 6.78 14.84
N PHE A 103 -6.91 7.48 15.81
CA PHE A 103 -8.15 8.25 15.61
C PHE A 103 -7.96 9.51 14.75
N SER A 104 -6.74 10.05 14.68
CA SER A 104 -6.41 11.16 13.76
C SER A 104 -6.32 10.76 12.28
N GLN A 105 -6.55 9.49 11.92
CA GLN A 105 -6.52 9.07 10.52
C GLN A 105 -7.78 9.51 9.75
N PRO A 106 -7.64 10.08 8.54
CA PRO A 106 -8.79 10.55 7.75
C PRO A 106 -9.73 9.40 7.33
N TYR A 107 -9.17 8.21 7.12
CA TYR A 107 -9.90 7.02 6.68
C TYR A 107 -10.79 6.40 7.76
N LEU A 108 -10.71 6.83 9.03
CA LEU A 108 -11.60 6.32 10.08
C LEU A 108 -13.07 6.67 9.82
N SER A 109 -13.32 7.77 9.11
CA SER A 109 -14.65 8.18 8.66
C SER A 109 -15.32 7.15 7.73
N LEU A 110 -14.53 6.28 7.10
CA LEU A 110 -14.99 5.22 6.19
C LEU A 110 -15.38 3.92 6.92
N ILE A 111 -15.53 3.93 8.25
CA ILE A 111 -15.92 2.71 8.99
C ILE A 111 -17.30 2.19 8.55
N THR A 112 -18.19 3.11 8.19
CA THR A 112 -19.42 2.85 7.44
C THR A 112 -19.86 4.11 6.71
N ASN A 113 -20.25 3.98 5.45
CA ASN A 113 -20.93 5.04 4.70
C ASN A 113 -22.47 4.93 4.78
N ALA A 114 -22.98 3.90 5.44
CA ALA A 114 -24.41 3.65 5.59
C ALA A 114 -24.87 3.93 7.03
N SER A 115 -26.07 4.49 7.17
CA SER A 115 -26.75 4.70 8.46
C SER A 115 -27.36 3.42 9.05
N VAL A 116 -27.31 2.30 8.30
CA VAL A 116 -27.91 1.01 8.67
C VAL A 116 -26.81 -0.04 8.81
N LEU A 117 -27.02 -1.02 9.69
CA LEU A 117 -26.15 -2.18 9.83
C LEU A 117 -26.02 -2.92 8.49
N ASN A 118 -24.81 -2.93 7.93
CA ASN A 118 -24.49 -3.61 6.69
C ASN A 118 -23.29 -4.55 6.87
N THR A 119 -23.02 -5.38 5.86
CA THR A 119 -21.90 -6.35 5.89
C THR A 119 -20.55 -5.66 6.07
N GLU A 120 -20.37 -4.46 5.51
CA GLU A 120 -19.13 -3.69 5.61
C GLU A 120 -18.83 -3.25 7.05
N LEU A 121 -19.82 -2.67 7.74
CA LEU A 121 -19.70 -2.27 9.14
C LEU A 121 -19.38 -3.48 10.04
N ILE A 122 -20.08 -4.61 9.84
CA ILE A 122 -19.81 -5.85 10.60
C ILE A 122 -18.36 -6.30 10.37
N LEU A 123 -17.89 -6.30 9.12
CA LEU A 123 -16.53 -6.73 8.78
C LEU A 123 -15.48 -5.78 9.36
N ASN A 124 -15.71 -4.46 9.31
CA ASN A 124 -14.81 -3.45 9.85
C ASN A 124 -14.73 -3.53 11.39
N CYS A 125 -15.86 -3.67 12.09
CA CYS A 125 -15.89 -3.89 13.52
C CYS A 125 -15.20 -5.21 13.93
N ALA A 126 -15.48 -6.31 13.21
CA ALA A 126 -14.83 -7.59 13.47
C ALA A 126 -13.31 -7.52 13.27
N ALA A 127 -12.85 -6.78 12.26
CA ALA A 127 -11.43 -6.55 12.01
C ALA A 127 -10.76 -5.75 13.14
N LEU A 128 -11.43 -4.73 13.70
CA LEU A 128 -10.95 -4.00 14.87
C LEU A 128 -10.81 -4.92 16.09
N ILE A 129 -11.85 -5.71 16.40
CA ILE A 129 -11.84 -6.66 17.52
C ILE A 129 -10.71 -7.68 17.34
N PHE A 130 -10.54 -8.17 16.11
CA PHE A 130 -9.46 -9.09 15.76
C PHE A 130 -8.07 -8.47 15.98
N GLY A 131 -7.85 -7.23 15.50
CA GLY A 131 -6.61 -6.48 15.73
C GLY A 131 -6.32 -6.28 17.22
N VAL A 132 -7.32 -5.88 18.00
CA VAL A 132 -7.20 -5.74 19.47
C VAL A 132 -6.87 -7.08 20.13
N GLY A 133 -7.45 -8.20 19.68
CA GLY A 133 -7.13 -9.54 20.18
C GLY A 133 -5.66 -9.92 19.98
N ILE A 134 -5.07 -9.56 18.82
CA ILE A 134 -3.64 -9.74 18.55
C ILE A 134 -2.80 -8.89 19.48
N LEU A 135 -3.16 -7.62 19.68
CA LEU A 135 -2.44 -6.70 20.58
C LEU A 135 -2.45 -7.19 22.02
N VAL A 136 -3.61 -7.59 22.55
CA VAL A 136 -3.72 -8.15 23.93
C VAL A 136 -2.85 -9.40 24.07
N SER A 137 -2.87 -10.28 23.07
CA SER A 137 -2.03 -11.48 23.04
C SER A 137 -0.53 -11.13 23.00
N CYS A 138 -0.17 -10.11 22.22
CA CYS A 138 1.20 -9.58 22.12
C CYS A 138 1.68 -9.04 23.47
N GLN A 139 0.90 -8.17 24.13
CA GLN A 139 1.23 -7.62 25.46
C GLN A 139 1.44 -8.72 26.50
N LEU A 140 0.53 -9.70 26.50
CA LEU A 140 0.58 -10.81 27.45
C LEU A 140 1.82 -11.68 27.23
N CYS A 141 2.12 -12.01 25.97
CA CYS A 141 3.30 -12.81 25.62
C CYS A 141 4.60 -12.08 25.99
N SER A 142 4.74 -10.81 25.59
CA SER A 142 5.93 -10.01 25.89
C SER A 142 6.12 -9.83 27.40
N TYR A 143 5.06 -9.57 28.17
CA TYR A 143 5.09 -9.52 29.63
C TYR A 143 5.55 -10.84 30.26
N ARG A 144 4.96 -11.96 29.85
CA ARG A 144 5.28 -13.29 30.42
C ARG A 144 6.74 -13.68 30.13
N MET A 145 7.21 -13.43 28.92
CA MET A 145 8.60 -13.72 28.54
C MET A 145 9.59 -12.78 29.22
N ALA A 146 9.27 -11.49 29.32
CA ALA A 146 10.09 -10.49 30.00
C ALA A 146 10.25 -10.75 31.49
N LYS A 147 9.22 -11.30 32.17
CA LYS A 147 9.33 -11.73 33.56
C LYS A 147 10.31 -12.87 33.78
N LEU A 148 10.49 -13.74 32.79
CA LEU A 148 11.41 -14.86 32.88
C LEU A 148 12.86 -14.42 32.58
N HIS A 149 13.06 -13.41 31.74
CA HIS A 149 14.36 -12.87 31.41
C HIS A 149 14.38 -11.34 31.41
N SER A 150 14.68 -10.78 32.57
CA SER A 150 14.75 -9.33 32.78
C SER A 150 15.83 -8.66 31.93
N THR A 151 17.03 -9.23 31.80
CA THR A 151 18.13 -8.63 31.01
C THR A 151 17.76 -8.44 29.55
N LEU A 152 17.22 -9.46 28.89
CA LEU A 152 16.81 -9.36 27.49
C LEU A 152 15.63 -8.38 27.32
N ALA A 153 14.71 -8.36 28.29
CA ALA A 153 13.63 -7.38 28.31
C ALA A 153 14.13 -5.94 28.50
N PHE A 154 15.20 -5.73 29.28
CA PHE A 154 15.85 -4.42 29.41
C PHE A 154 16.48 -3.98 28.10
N THR A 155 17.26 -4.86 27.46
CA THR A 155 17.93 -4.54 26.19
C THR A 155 16.92 -4.23 25.11
N PHE A 156 15.86 -5.05 24.96
CA PHE A 156 14.82 -4.78 23.96
C PHE A 156 13.99 -3.55 24.30
N GLY A 157 13.72 -3.30 25.59
CA GLY A 157 13.03 -2.09 26.02
C GLY A 157 13.81 -0.82 25.68
N LEU A 158 15.13 -0.83 25.95
CA LEU A 158 16.02 0.28 25.62
C LEU A 158 16.09 0.51 24.10
N LEU A 159 16.21 -0.55 23.31
CA LEU A 159 16.25 -0.45 21.85
C LEU A 159 14.94 0.09 21.28
N ILE A 160 13.78 -0.35 21.78
CA ILE A 160 12.49 0.20 21.35
C ILE A 160 12.37 1.68 21.73
N LEU A 161 12.78 2.08 22.94
CA LEU A 161 12.77 3.48 23.34
C LEU A 161 13.72 4.32 22.49
N LEU A 162 14.89 3.80 22.11
CA LEU A 162 15.82 4.46 21.19
C LEU A 162 15.19 4.68 19.80
N VAL A 163 14.50 3.65 19.28
CA VAL A 163 13.80 3.73 18.00
C VAL A 163 12.67 4.77 18.06
N LEU A 164 11.87 4.79 19.14
CA LEU A 164 10.81 5.79 19.34
C LEU A 164 11.39 7.20 19.48
N ALA A 165 12.51 7.37 20.18
CA ALA A 165 13.21 8.65 20.31
C ALA A 165 13.74 9.14 18.95
N MET A 166 14.30 8.24 18.14
CA MET A 166 14.76 8.56 16.79
C MET A 166 13.59 9.00 15.91
N ALA A 167 12.47 8.29 15.92
CA ALA A 167 11.27 8.66 15.17
C ALA A 167 10.72 10.04 15.59
N SER A 168 10.55 10.27 16.90
CA SER A 168 10.04 11.55 17.43
C SER A 168 11.00 12.72 17.16
N SER A 169 12.32 12.49 17.17
CA SER A 169 13.31 13.53 16.85
C SER A 169 13.19 14.06 15.41
N GLY A 170 12.75 13.23 14.47
CA GLY A 170 12.53 13.61 13.08
C GLY A 170 11.37 14.59 12.92
N GLU A 171 10.24 14.28 13.55
CA GLU A 171 9.05 15.15 13.59
C GLU A 171 9.37 16.48 14.29
N LEU A 172 10.09 16.43 15.41
CA LEU A 172 10.53 17.63 16.13
C LEU A 172 11.41 18.52 15.25
N LEU A 173 12.43 17.94 14.60
CA LEU A 173 13.34 18.69 13.72
C LEU A 173 12.58 19.31 12.55
N LEU A 174 11.64 18.57 11.94
CA LEU A 174 10.80 19.09 10.87
C LEU A 174 9.92 20.24 11.34
N ALA A 175 9.34 20.14 12.53
CA ALA A 175 8.51 21.20 13.11
C ALA A 175 9.34 22.45 13.43
N MET A 176 10.55 22.30 13.97
CA MET A 176 11.48 23.40 14.22
C MET A 176 11.91 24.13 12.95
N MET A 177 12.17 23.38 11.86
CA MET A 177 12.47 23.99 10.55
C MET A 177 11.29 24.80 10.00
N LYS A 178 10.06 24.30 10.15
CA LYS A 178 8.85 25.02 9.74
C LYS A 178 8.58 26.28 10.57
N LEU A 179 9.04 26.32 11.83
CA LEU A 179 8.99 27.53 12.68
C LEU A 179 10.16 28.49 12.43
N HIS A 180 11.08 28.15 11.52
CA HIS A 180 12.32 28.91 11.30
C HIS A 180 13.20 29.05 12.56
N VAL A 181 13.05 28.16 13.55
CA VAL A 181 13.93 28.08 14.74
C VAL A 181 15.29 27.47 14.35
N VAL A 182 15.28 26.60 13.35
CA VAL A 182 16.45 25.91 12.81
C VAL A 182 16.44 26.04 11.30
N ASP A 183 17.59 26.32 10.68
CA ASP A 183 17.65 26.50 9.22
C ASP A 183 17.32 25.22 8.45
N LEU A 184 16.68 25.41 7.30
CA LEU A 184 16.41 24.35 6.34
C LEU A 184 17.69 24.03 5.57
N THR A 185 18.30 22.88 5.88
CA THR A 185 19.47 22.35 5.16
C THR A 185 19.16 20.99 4.57
N LYS A 186 19.84 20.62 3.48
CA LYS A 186 19.69 19.30 2.83
C LYS A 186 19.91 18.14 3.82
N LEU A 187 20.88 18.28 4.73
CA LEU A 187 21.19 17.26 5.75
C LEU A 187 20.04 17.10 6.76
N ARG A 188 19.56 18.21 7.36
CA ARG A 188 18.47 18.20 8.35
C ARG A 188 17.17 17.68 7.75
N LEU A 189 16.84 18.13 6.53
CA LEU A 189 15.66 17.67 5.79
C LEU A 189 15.76 16.18 5.44
N SER A 190 16.93 15.71 4.99
CA SER A 190 17.14 14.29 4.69
C SER A 190 17.02 13.43 5.94
N TYR A 191 17.57 13.87 7.08
CA TYR A 191 17.41 13.17 8.36
C TYR A 191 15.94 13.07 8.75
N ALA A 192 15.24 14.20 8.86
CA ALA A 192 13.84 14.24 9.25
C ALA A 192 12.97 13.38 8.33
N SER A 193 13.16 13.49 7.01
CA SER A 193 12.44 12.68 6.02
C SER A 193 12.69 11.18 6.21
N LYS A 194 13.94 10.74 6.41
CA LYS A 194 14.25 9.32 6.61
C LYS A 194 13.64 8.77 7.89
N THR A 195 13.73 9.49 8.99
CA THR A 195 13.16 9.07 10.28
C THR A 195 11.63 9.00 10.24
N ILE A 196 10.98 9.95 9.55
CA ILE A 196 9.53 9.97 9.39
C ILE A 196 9.08 8.84 8.45
N ASN A 197 9.78 8.61 7.34
CA ASN A 197 9.44 7.54 6.40
C ASN A 197 9.64 6.14 7.00
N PHE A 198 10.55 6.00 7.97
CA PHE A 198 10.75 4.75 8.69
C PHE A 198 9.61 4.40 9.65
N THR A 199 8.68 5.34 9.93
CA THR A 199 7.58 5.11 10.87
C THR A 199 6.65 3.98 10.45
N ASP A 200 6.47 3.75 9.15
CA ASP A 200 5.66 2.65 8.62
C ASP A 200 6.28 1.26 8.90
N LEU A 201 7.61 1.19 9.12
CA LEU A 201 8.29 -0.06 9.48
C LEU A 201 8.30 -0.32 11.00
N LEU A 202 7.91 0.64 11.83
CA LEU A 202 8.01 0.53 13.29
C LEU A 202 7.22 -0.64 13.87
N SER A 203 6.10 -1.02 13.25
CA SER A 203 5.26 -2.14 13.67
C SER A 203 5.95 -3.50 13.49
N TYR A 204 6.90 -3.61 12.55
CA TYR A 204 7.64 -4.84 12.29
C TYR A 204 8.79 -5.08 13.28
N ILE A 205 9.31 -4.03 13.92
CA ILE A 205 10.42 -4.13 14.90
C ILE A 205 10.01 -4.97 16.13
N PRO A 206 8.86 -4.74 16.79
CA PRO A 206 8.35 -5.62 17.84
C PRO A 206 8.22 -7.08 17.41
N ILE A 207 7.77 -7.34 16.17
CA ILE A 207 7.64 -8.70 15.64
C ILE A 207 9.02 -9.37 15.55
N ALA A 208 10.01 -8.66 15.00
CA ALA A 208 11.38 -9.14 14.92
C ALA A 208 11.97 -9.41 16.32
N PHE A 209 11.80 -8.49 17.27
CA PHE A 209 12.29 -8.67 18.64
C PHE A 209 11.58 -9.81 19.36
N MET A 210 10.27 -9.97 19.19
CA MET A 210 9.53 -11.10 19.76
C MET A 210 9.94 -12.43 19.13
N LEU A 211 10.29 -12.47 17.84
CA LEU A 211 10.84 -13.66 17.19
C LEU A 211 12.19 -14.01 17.79
N LEU A 212 13.11 -13.05 17.92
CA LEU A 212 14.42 -13.25 18.58
C LEU A 212 14.25 -13.68 20.03
N PHE A 213 13.33 -13.06 20.78
CA PHE A 213 13.00 -13.47 22.14
C PHE A 213 12.49 -14.92 22.17
N SER A 214 11.63 -15.30 21.21
CA SER A 214 11.05 -16.65 21.12
C SER A 214 12.09 -17.72 20.79
N LEU A 215 13.03 -17.42 19.89
CA LEU A 215 14.17 -18.29 19.57
C LEU A 215 15.04 -18.50 20.80
N TYR A 216 15.43 -17.41 21.47
CA TYR A 216 16.21 -17.51 22.71
C TYR A 216 15.46 -18.29 23.81
N TYR A 217 14.19 -17.99 24.02
CA TYR A 217 13.32 -18.65 25.00
C TYR A 217 13.18 -20.15 24.73
N ARG A 218 13.07 -20.55 23.47
CA ARG A 218 13.01 -21.96 23.05
C ARG A 218 14.24 -22.73 23.50
N PHE A 219 15.44 -22.19 23.27
CA PHE A 219 16.69 -22.86 23.61
C PHE A 219 17.04 -22.77 25.10
N LYS A 220 16.75 -21.65 25.76
CA LYS A 220 17.12 -21.44 27.16
C LYS A 220 16.14 -22.07 28.15
N PHE A 221 14.84 -22.09 27.85
CA PHE A 221 13.82 -22.54 28.81
C PHE A 221 13.00 -23.73 28.37
N VAL A 222 12.72 -23.90 27.07
CA VAL A 222 11.84 -25.00 26.63
C VAL A 222 12.65 -26.26 26.32
N ALA A 223 13.77 -26.15 25.61
CA ALA A 223 14.60 -27.29 25.22
C ALA A 223 15.19 -28.05 26.42
N PRO A 224 15.76 -27.38 27.43
CA PRO A 224 16.42 -28.06 28.54
C PRO A 224 15.45 -28.84 29.42
N LEU A 225 14.16 -28.46 29.45
CA LEU A 225 13.12 -29.18 30.19
C LEU A 225 12.78 -30.54 29.59
N ARG A 226 13.22 -30.84 28.35
CA ARG A 226 12.92 -32.10 27.67
C ARG A 226 13.79 -33.27 28.13
N THR A 227 15.07 -33.02 28.42
CA THR A 227 16.03 -34.08 28.75
C THR A 227 15.72 -34.78 30.08
N PRO A 228 15.48 -34.04 31.19
CA PRO A 228 15.22 -34.66 32.51
C PRO A 228 13.92 -35.47 32.56
N LEU A 229 12.98 -35.25 31.64
CA LEU A 229 11.71 -35.99 31.60
C LEU A 229 11.89 -37.49 31.36
N LYS A 230 13.02 -37.91 30.77
CA LYS A 230 13.29 -39.33 30.48
C LYS A 230 13.58 -40.15 31.73
N ASP A 231 14.16 -39.52 32.74
CA ASP A 231 14.70 -40.21 33.92
C ASP A 231 13.78 -40.08 35.15
N LEU A 232 12.70 -39.29 35.05
CA LEU A 232 11.76 -39.03 36.15
C LEU A 232 10.55 -39.97 36.11
N GLN A 233 10.05 -40.36 37.29
CA GLN A 233 8.83 -41.16 37.45
C GLN A 233 7.85 -40.53 38.48
N GLY A 234 6.60 -41.01 38.49
CA GLY A 234 5.60 -40.66 39.51
C GLY A 234 5.24 -39.17 39.58
N ILE A 235 5.23 -38.61 40.78
CA ILE A 235 4.83 -37.19 41.04
C ILE A 235 5.83 -36.21 40.41
N ALA A 236 7.13 -36.49 40.52
CA ALA A 236 8.19 -35.63 39.97
C ALA A 236 8.08 -35.51 38.45
N TYR A 237 7.79 -36.62 37.75
CA TYR A 237 7.50 -36.60 36.31
C TYR A 237 6.31 -35.69 35.97
N ARG A 238 5.19 -35.83 36.69
CA ARG A 238 3.97 -35.02 36.45
C ARG A 238 4.22 -33.52 36.64
N GLN A 239 4.98 -33.14 37.67
CA GLN A 239 5.33 -31.73 37.91
C GLN A 239 6.28 -31.17 36.83
N ALA A 240 7.30 -31.93 36.43
CA ALA A 240 8.21 -31.53 35.36
C ALA A 240 7.49 -31.40 34.00
N LEU A 241 6.57 -32.33 33.71
CA LEU A 241 5.77 -32.32 32.49
C LEU A 241 4.82 -31.11 32.44
N ALA A 242 4.19 -30.77 33.56
CA ALA A 242 3.36 -29.57 33.67
C ALA A 242 4.16 -28.29 33.39
N ARG A 243 5.37 -28.18 33.96
CA ARG A 243 6.29 -27.05 33.68
C ARG A 243 6.67 -27.00 32.19
N TYR A 244 7.05 -28.13 31.59
CA TYR A 244 7.38 -28.20 30.16
C TYR A 244 6.20 -27.75 29.29
N TYR A 245 4.99 -28.24 29.54
CA TYR A 245 3.81 -27.84 28.78
C TYR A 245 3.42 -26.38 28.98
N GLN A 246 3.62 -25.83 30.18
CA GLN A 246 3.38 -24.40 30.44
C GLN A 246 4.31 -23.53 29.60
N GLN A 247 5.63 -23.80 29.62
CA GLN A 247 6.60 -23.01 28.84
C GLN A 247 6.40 -23.20 27.32
N ARG A 248 6.12 -24.45 26.88
CA ARG A 248 5.82 -24.76 25.47
C ARG A 248 4.51 -24.10 25.00
N ARG A 249 3.50 -23.97 25.87
CA ARG A 249 2.24 -23.29 25.55
C ARG A 249 2.47 -21.79 25.34
N LEU A 250 3.27 -21.15 26.20
CA LEU A 250 3.65 -19.76 26.02
C LEU A 250 4.37 -19.55 24.68
N LEU A 251 5.40 -20.35 24.39
CA LEU A 251 6.11 -20.27 23.11
C LEU A 251 5.18 -20.44 21.91
N ARG A 252 4.29 -21.45 21.92
CA ARG A 252 3.34 -21.67 20.83
C ARG A 252 2.38 -20.49 20.67
N LEU A 253 1.84 -19.96 21.78
CA LEU A 253 0.98 -18.79 21.74
C LEU A 253 1.71 -17.60 21.12
N THR A 254 2.94 -17.33 21.56
CA THR A 254 3.76 -16.25 21.01
C THR A 254 4.03 -16.42 19.52
N LEU A 255 4.43 -17.61 19.07
CA LEU A 255 4.65 -17.89 17.64
C LEU A 255 3.36 -17.75 16.82
N CYS A 256 2.22 -18.23 17.32
CA CYS A 256 0.93 -18.04 16.65
C CYS A 256 0.56 -16.55 16.56
N THR A 257 0.72 -15.78 17.65
CA THR A 257 0.48 -14.34 17.64
C THR A 257 1.38 -13.62 16.63
N LEU A 258 2.66 -14.01 16.54
CA LEU A 258 3.60 -13.43 15.57
C LEU A 258 3.22 -13.74 14.13
N ILE A 259 2.89 -15.00 13.83
CA ILE A 259 2.47 -15.43 12.48
C ILE A 259 1.22 -14.67 12.08
N ILE A 260 0.21 -14.58 12.96
CA ILE A 260 -1.02 -13.86 12.67
C ILE A 260 -0.74 -12.37 12.45
N ALA A 261 0.05 -11.73 13.33
CA ALA A 261 0.39 -10.31 13.20
C ALA A 261 1.14 -10.01 11.90
N VAL A 262 2.18 -10.79 11.57
CA VAL A 262 3.00 -10.56 10.37
C VAL A 262 2.23 -10.84 9.09
N VAL A 263 1.42 -11.91 9.05
CA VAL A 263 0.58 -12.20 7.87
C VAL A 263 -0.48 -11.12 7.69
N SER A 264 -1.10 -10.64 8.77
CA SER A 264 -2.07 -9.54 8.70
C SER A 264 -1.45 -8.24 8.16
N LEU A 265 -0.26 -7.87 8.64
CA LEU A 265 0.45 -6.67 8.18
C LEU A 265 0.95 -6.81 6.74
N LEU A 266 1.65 -7.92 6.41
CA LEU A 266 2.16 -8.15 5.05
C LEU A 266 1.05 -8.29 4.01
N TYR A 267 -0.08 -8.92 4.36
CA TYR A 267 -1.24 -8.96 3.47
C TYR A 267 -1.76 -7.54 3.20
N TRP A 268 -1.80 -6.69 4.21
CA TRP A 268 -2.19 -5.29 4.00
C TRP A 268 -1.18 -4.58 3.12
N ASP A 269 0.09 -4.54 3.51
CA ASP A 269 1.13 -3.73 2.87
C ASP A 269 1.49 -4.22 1.45
N LEU A 270 1.42 -5.53 1.16
CA LEU A 270 1.85 -6.11 -0.12
C LEU A 270 0.70 -6.50 -1.06
N VAL A 271 -0.53 -6.60 -0.55
CA VAL A 271 -1.68 -7.10 -1.33
C VAL A 271 -2.86 -6.14 -1.28
N ALA A 272 -3.39 -5.83 -0.09
CA ALA A 272 -4.66 -5.12 0.04
C ALA A 272 -4.56 -3.60 -0.15
N SER A 273 -3.42 -2.99 0.19
CA SER A 273 -3.19 -1.55 0.08
C SER A 273 -2.81 -1.11 -1.33
N LYS A 274 -2.53 -2.06 -2.23
CA LYS A 274 -2.13 -1.75 -3.61
C LYS A 274 -3.22 -0.92 -4.29
N PRO A 275 -2.86 0.22 -4.90
CA PRO A 275 -3.83 0.98 -5.67
C PRO A 275 -4.38 0.10 -6.79
N ALA A 276 -5.66 0.28 -7.13
CA ALA A 276 -6.20 -0.41 -8.28
C ALA A 276 -5.41 0.00 -9.52
N THR A 277 -5.03 -0.97 -10.34
CA THR A 277 -4.31 -0.73 -11.59
C THR A 277 -5.18 -1.16 -12.77
N LEU A 278 -4.92 -0.58 -13.93
CA LEU A 278 -5.53 -1.02 -15.18
C LEU A 278 -5.11 -2.47 -15.45
N SER A 279 -6.02 -3.27 -16.03
CA SER A 279 -5.63 -4.56 -16.59
C SER A 279 -4.72 -4.33 -17.79
N GLU A 280 -3.79 -5.26 -18.03
CA GLU A 280 -2.84 -5.20 -19.13
C GLU A 280 -3.55 -5.04 -20.49
N SER A 281 -2.97 -4.22 -21.36
CA SER A 281 -3.47 -4.01 -22.72
C SER A 281 -2.90 -5.07 -23.66
N THR A 282 -3.75 -5.71 -24.45
CA THR A 282 -3.29 -6.54 -25.57
C THR A 282 -2.95 -5.63 -26.75
N VAL A 283 -1.70 -5.66 -27.23
CA VAL A 283 -1.30 -4.89 -28.41
C VAL A 283 -1.95 -5.51 -29.65
N VAL A 284 -2.51 -4.66 -30.51
CA VAL A 284 -3.23 -5.06 -31.72
C VAL A 284 -2.70 -4.29 -32.92
N GLU A 285 -2.48 -5.03 -34.01
CA GLU A 285 -1.96 -4.51 -35.26
C GLU A 285 -3.11 -4.23 -36.25
N LEU A 286 -2.85 -3.35 -37.23
CA LEU A 286 -3.77 -3.11 -38.34
C LEU A 286 -3.67 -4.25 -39.36
N GLY A 287 -4.82 -4.71 -39.85
CA GLY A 287 -4.92 -5.62 -40.99
C GLY A 287 -4.51 -4.94 -42.31
N SER A 288 -4.46 -5.73 -43.39
CA SER A 288 -4.11 -5.25 -44.73
C SER A 288 -5.07 -4.19 -45.29
N ASP A 289 -6.27 -4.09 -44.73
CA ASP A 289 -7.33 -3.13 -45.07
C ASP A 289 -7.32 -1.87 -44.19
N ASN A 290 -6.27 -1.68 -43.36
CA ASN A 290 -6.15 -0.59 -42.38
C ASN A 290 -7.23 -0.59 -41.28
N GLU A 291 -7.78 -1.76 -40.94
CA GLU A 291 -8.68 -1.94 -39.80
C GLU A 291 -8.13 -2.96 -38.79
N ILE A 292 -8.47 -2.78 -37.50
CA ILE A 292 -8.28 -3.80 -36.48
C ILE A 292 -9.47 -4.75 -36.52
N HIS A 293 -9.21 -6.06 -36.55
CA HIS A 293 -10.23 -7.11 -36.49
C HIS A 293 -10.20 -7.81 -35.13
N LEU A 294 -11.30 -7.72 -34.38
CA LEU A 294 -11.46 -8.40 -33.09
C LEU A 294 -12.54 -9.46 -33.19
N ASN A 295 -12.15 -10.73 -33.20
CA ASN A 295 -13.11 -11.84 -33.23
C ASN A 295 -13.85 -11.96 -31.88
N ILE A 296 -15.19 -11.92 -31.94
CA ILE A 296 -16.06 -11.89 -30.76
C ILE A 296 -16.02 -13.21 -29.98
N LYS A 297 -15.95 -14.34 -30.68
CA LYS A 297 -15.96 -15.67 -30.06
C LYS A 297 -14.60 -16.00 -29.46
N ASP A 298 -13.54 -15.77 -30.21
CA ASP A 298 -12.17 -16.13 -29.80
C ASP A 298 -11.74 -15.32 -28.57
N LEU A 299 -12.08 -14.03 -28.55
CA LEU A 299 -11.81 -13.14 -27.42
C LEU A 299 -12.88 -13.20 -26.32
N ASN A 300 -13.94 -14.01 -26.50
CA ASN A 300 -15.06 -14.14 -25.58
C ASN A 300 -15.61 -12.79 -25.10
N LEU A 301 -15.84 -11.87 -26.05
CA LEU A 301 -16.26 -10.49 -25.75
C LEU A 301 -17.68 -10.39 -25.18
N GLY A 302 -18.47 -11.47 -25.28
CA GLY A 302 -19.86 -11.54 -24.79
C GLY A 302 -20.01 -11.72 -23.28
N ASN A 303 -18.94 -12.07 -22.55
CA ASN A 303 -19.01 -12.45 -21.13
C ASN A 303 -19.20 -11.28 -20.13
N GLY A 304 -19.29 -10.05 -20.63
CA GLY A 304 -19.48 -8.85 -19.80
C GLY A 304 -18.21 -8.36 -19.10
N LYS A 305 -17.05 -8.93 -19.40
CA LYS A 305 -15.76 -8.42 -18.92
C LYS A 305 -15.24 -7.29 -19.81
N LEU A 306 -14.43 -6.42 -19.22
CA LEU A 306 -13.67 -5.39 -19.90
C LEU A 306 -12.39 -6.01 -20.48
N TYR A 307 -12.23 -5.95 -21.80
CA TYR A 307 -11.02 -6.35 -22.51
C TYR A 307 -10.29 -5.12 -23.02
N ARG A 308 -9.04 -4.93 -22.62
CA ARG A 308 -8.25 -3.76 -22.98
C ARG A 308 -7.28 -4.09 -24.10
N PHE A 309 -7.22 -3.19 -25.06
CA PHE A 309 -6.35 -3.25 -26.22
C PHE A 309 -5.54 -1.97 -26.33
N ALA A 310 -4.42 -2.04 -27.05
CA ALA A 310 -3.59 -0.89 -27.39
C ALA A 310 -3.14 -0.99 -28.83
N TRP A 311 -3.19 0.13 -29.55
CA TRP A 311 -2.58 0.28 -30.87
C TRP A 311 -1.46 1.30 -30.76
N VAL A 312 -0.29 1.02 -31.36
CA VAL A 312 0.86 1.93 -31.33
C VAL A 312 0.93 2.68 -32.65
N ALA A 313 0.72 3.99 -32.59
CA ALA A 313 0.85 4.84 -33.77
C ALA A 313 2.30 4.88 -34.26
N SER A 314 2.51 5.30 -35.52
CA SER A 314 3.84 5.41 -36.15
C SER A 314 4.88 6.21 -35.35
N ASP A 315 4.45 7.11 -34.46
CA ASP A 315 5.34 7.88 -33.59
C ASP A 315 5.61 7.23 -32.22
N GLY A 316 5.14 6.00 -32.02
CA GLY A 316 5.21 5.27 -30.77
C GLY A 316 4.06 5.62 -29.81
N LYS A 317 3.13 6.51 -30.17
CA LYS A 317 2.06 6.89 -29.25
C LYS A 317 1.10 5.73 -29.02
N VAL A 318 0.88 5.39 -27.75
CA VAL A 318 0.02 4.26 -27.37
C VAL A 318 -1.42 4.73 -27.22
N ILE A 319 -2.29 4.28 -28.11
CA ILE A 319 -3.73 4.56 -28.06
C ILE A 319 -4.44 3.35 -27.45
N ARG A 320 -4.92 3.50 -26.22
CA ARG A 320 -5.62 2.42 -25.51
C ARG A 320 -7.13 2.53 -25.71
N PHE A 321 -7.75 1.38 -25.86
CA PHE A 321 -9.21 1.28 -25.90
C PHE A 321 -9.64 -0.01 -25.21
N PHE A 322 -10.92 -0.11 -24.86
CA PHE A 322 -11.46 -1.35 -24.34
C PHE A 322 -12.80 -1.70 -24.95
N VAL A 323 -13.11 -2.98 -24.90
CA VAL A 323 -14.37 -3.56 -25.34
C VAL A 323 -15.05 -4.21 -24.15
N ILE A 324 -16.35 -3.94 -23.98
CA ILE A 324 -17.18 -4.57 -22.95
C ILE A 324 -18.57 -4.88 -23.51
N ASN A 325 -19.12 -6.05 -23.19
CA ASN A 325 -20.52 -6.33 -23.49
C ASN A 325 -21.44 -5.62 -22.50
N ARG A 326 -22.36 -4.81 -23.03
CA ARG A 326 -23.18 -3.89 -22.23
C ARG A 326 -24.38 -4.54 -21.57
N TYR A 327 -24.76 -5.73 -22.02
CA TYR A 327 -25.96 -6.44 -21.59
C TYR A 327 -25.67 -7.92 -21.36
N LYS A 328 -26.37 -8.56 -20.42
CA LYS A 328 -26.16 -9.98 -20.08
C LYS A 328 -26.90 -10.93 -21.02
N ASP A 329 -28.01 -10.47 -21.59
CA ASP A 329 -28.94 -11.24 -22.42
C ASP A 329 -28.58 -11.26 -23.92
N ARG A 330 -27.69 -10.35 -24.36
CA ARG A 330 -27.32 -10.19 -25.77
C ARG A 330 -25.94 -9.57 -25.93
N VAL A 331 -25.28 -9.85 -27.06
CA VAL A 331 -23.97 -9.29 -27.40
C VAL A 331 -24.14 -7.93 -28.06
N LYS A 332 -24.02 -6.87 -27.25
CA LYS A 332 -24.08 -5.47 -27.67
C LYS A 332 -22.86 -4.77 -27.10
N LEU A 333 -21.78 -4.78 -27.87
CA LEU A 333 -20.49 -4.31 -27.43
C LEU A 333 -20.47 -2.78 -27.32
N GLY A 334 -19.70 -2.27 -26.36
CA GLY A 334 -19.26 -0.89 -26.30
C GLY A 334 -17.75 -0.87 -26.56
N VAL A 335 -17.34 -0.20 -27.64
CA VAL A 335 -15.94 0.02 -28.01
C VAL A 335 -15.63 1.49 -27.76
N VAL A 336 -14.72 1.75 -26.84
CA VAL A 336 -14.47 3.08 -26.30
C VAL A 336 -12.97 3.27 -26.01
N PHE A 337 -12.48 4.49 -26.13
CA PHE A 337 -11.14 4.81 -25.65
C PHE A 337 -11.07 4.63 -24.14
N ASP A 338 -9.93 4.14 -23.65
CA ASP A 338 -9.66 4.02 -22.22
C ASP A 338 -9.22 5.37 -21.62
N ALA A 339 -10.07 6.37 -21.83
CA ALA A 339 -9.86 7.76 -21.46
C ALA A 339 -11.20 8.47 -21.17
N CYS A 340 -11.14 9.48 -20.30
CA CYS A 340 -12.25 10.33 -19.90
C CYS A 340 -12.03 11.75 -20.40
N LEU A 341 -13.09 12.45 -20.85
CA LEU A 341 -12.98 13.86 -21.24
C LEU A 341 -12.52 14.79 -20.10
N LEU A 342 -12.79 14.40 -18.84
CA LEU A 342 -12.46 15.19 -17.66
C LEU A 342 -11.16 14.75 -16.99
N CYS A 343 -10.87 13.44 -16.98
CA CYS A 343 -9.76 12.86 -16.23
C CYS A 343 -8.60 12.38 -17.12
N GLY A 344 -8.69 12.56 -18.43
CA GLY A 344 -7.65 12.14 -19.38
C GLY A 344 -7.48 10.62 -19.48
N ASP A 345 -6.25 10.18 -19.69
CA ASP A 345 -5.84 8.78 -19.88
C ASP A 345 -5.61 7.99 -18.58
N ALA A 346 -6.22 8.39 -17.48
CA ALA A 346 -6.16 7.57 -16.26
C ALA A 346 -6.79 6.18 -16.45
N GLY A 347 -7.78 6.07 -17.34
CA GLY A 347 -8.44 4.81 -17.71
C GLY A 347 -9.50 4.32 -16.72
N TYR A 348 -10.02 3.14 -17.00
CA TYR A 348 -11.14 2.53 -16.27
C TYR A 348 -10.84 1.11 -15.79
N ILE A 349 -11.32 0.75 -14.61
CA ILE A 349 -11.22 -0.62 -14.09
C ILE A 349 -12.61 -1.25 -14.00
N GLN A 350 -12.68 -2.58 -14.11
CA GLN A 350 -13.89 -3.32 -13.80
C GLN A 350 -13.74 -3.96 -12.41
N SER A 351 -14.65 -3.63 -11.50
CA SER A 351 -14.73 -4.24 -10.17
C SER A 351 -16.11 -4.88 -10.01
N GLY A 352 -16.16 -6.21 -10.04
CA GLY A 352 -17.42 -6.96 -10.07
C GLY A 352 -18.28 -6.58 -11.28
N ASN A 353 -19.51 -6.09 -11.02
CA ASN A 353 -20.48 -5.69 -12.05
C ASN A 353 -20.45 -4.18 -12.35
N GLN A 354 -19.36 -3.49 -12.01
CA GLN A 354 -19.23 -2.04 -12.18
C GLN A 354 -17.94 -1.70 -12.93
N VAL A 355 -18.00 -0.66 -13.74
CA VAL A 355 -16.83 -0.02 -14.34
C VAL A 355 -16.59 1.27 -13.58
N ILE A 356 -15.34 1.57 -13.22
CA ILE A 356 -14.99 2.69 -12.35
C ILE A 356 -13.87 3.49 -13.00
N CYS A 357 -14.00 4.81 -13.08
CA CYS A 357 -12.92 5.70 -13.51
C CYS A 357 -11.79 5.67 -12.48
N LEU A 358 -10.57 5.34 -12.91
CA LEU A 358 -9.45 5.17 -11.98
C LEU A 358 -9.01 6.49 -11.32
N ALA A 359 -9.21 7.63 -11.98
CA ALA A 359 -8.85 8.94 -11.46
C ALA A 359 -9.82 9.50 -10.42
N CYS A 360 -11.13 9.47 -10.71
CA CYS A 360 -12.14 10.14 -9.87
C CYS A 360 -13.05 9.17 -9.09
N GLY A 361 -12.92 7.86 -9.30
CA GLY A 361 -13.69 6.84 -8.59
C GLY A 361 -15.18 6.79 -8.98
N VAL A 362 -15.62 7.55 -9.98
CA VAL A 362 -17.03 7.53 -10.42
C VAL A 362 -17.37 6.17 -11.03
N HIS A 363 -18.48 5.60 -10.54
CA HIS A 363 -19.03 4.34 -11.02
C HIS A 363 -19.85 4.58 -12.29
N ILE A 364 -19.49 3.86 -13.35
CA ILE A 364 -20.09 3.95 -14.67
C ILE A 364 -21.14 2.85 -14.82
N PHE A 365 -22.33 3.26 -15.23
CA PHE A 365 -23.40 2.34 -15.57
C PHE A 365 -23.06 1.63 -16.88
N ILE A 366 -22.77 0.33 -16.83
CA ILE A 366 -22.28 -0.43 -18.00
C ILE A 366 -23.13 -0.23 -19.28
N PRO A 367 -24.47 -0.21 -19.24
CA PRO A 367 -25.29 0.06 -20.43
C PRO A 367 -25.10 1.45 -21.06
N SER A 368 -24.57 2.45 -20.34
CA SER A 368 -24.27 3.79 -20.88
C SER A 368 -22.92 3.87 -21.59
N ILE A 369 -22.04 2.87 -21.43
CA ILE A 369 -20.75 2.84 -22.12
C ILE A 369 -20.99 2.85 -23.64
N GLY A 370 -20.29 3.73 -24.36
CA GLY A 370 -20.53 4.02 -25.77
C GLY A 370 -21.46 5.23 -26.04
N LYS A 371 -22.02 5.85 -24.99
CA LYS A 371 -22.65 7.17 -25.08
C LYS A 371 -21.67 8.25 -24.61
N ALA A 372 -21.59 9.36 -25.35
CA ALA A 372 -20.77 10.50 -24.95
C ALA A 372 -21.34 11.23 -23.71
N GLY A 373 -20.47 11.90 -22.96
CA GLY A 373 -20.83 12.84 -21.89
C GLY A 373 -20.46 12.37 -20.48
N GLY A 374 -20.23 13.35 -19.59
CA GLY A 374 -19.87 13.12 -18.19
C GLY A 374 -18.56 12.34 -18.02
N CYS A 375 -18.54 11.41 -17.06
CA CYS A 375 -17.42 10.51 -16.81
C CYS A 375 -17.44 9.22 -17.66
N ASN A 376 -18.36 9.09 -18.63
CA ASN A 376 -18.37 7.91 -19.51
C ASN A 376 -17.07 7.88 -20.35
N PRO A 377 -16.53 6.66 -20.62
CA PRO A 377 -15.44 6.49 -21.56
C PRO A 377 -15.78 7.07 -22.94
N ILE A 378 -14.78 7.65 -23.61
CA ILE A 378 -14.99 8.34 -24.89
C ILE A 378 -15.34 7.32 -25.98
N PRO A 379 -16.50 7.46 -26.66
CA PRO A 379 -16.95 6.48 -27.65
C PRO A 379 -16.10 6.50 -28.91
N MET A 380 -15.86 5.31 -29.47
CA MET A 380 -15.19 5.12 -30.76
C MET A 380 -16.20 4.85 -31.87
N THR A 381 -15.82 5.15 -33.12
CA THR A 381 -16.54 4.67 -34.29
C THR A 381 -16.07 3.24 -34.59
N PHE A 382 -16.98 2.29 -34.72
CA PHE A 382 -16.66 0.89 -35.03
C PHE A 382 -17.80 0.25 -35.81
N SER A 383 -17.50 -0.82 -36.53
CA SER A 383 -18.50 -1.71 -37.11
C SER A 383 -18.51 -3.03 -36.33
N GLN A 384 -19.68 -3.66 -36.24
CA GLN A 384 -19.85 -4.95 -35.58
C GLN A 384 -20.77 -5.81 -36.44
N ASP A 385 -20.37 -7.04 -36.72
CA ASP A 385 -21.22 -8.08 -37.27
C ASP A 385 -21.42 -9.24 -36.27
N ALA A 386 -21.86 -10.40 -36.74
CA ALA A 386 -22.09 -11.57 -35.88
C ALA A 386 -20.78 -12.26 -35.41
N THR A 387 -19.66 -11.95 -36.06
CA THR A 387 -18.37 -12.62 -35.88
C THR A 387 -17.29 -11.72 -35.30
N GLU A 388 -17.23 -10.46 -35.72
CA GLU A 388 -16.12 -9.56 -35.38
C GLU A 388 -16.56 -8.10 -35.12
N VAL A 389 -15.67 -7.38 -34.47
CA VAL A 389 -15.67 -5.92 -34.36
C VAL A 389 -14.52 -5.39 -35.22
N ARG A 390 -14.80 -4.40 -36.07
CA ARG A 390 -13.79 -3.75 -36.91
C ARG A 390 -13.64 -2.28 -36.53
N ILE A 391 -12.40 -1.83 -36.44
CA ILE A 391 -12.04 -0.47 -36.01
C ILE A 391 -11.03 0.09 -37.00
N SER A 392 -11.43 1.10 -37.76
CA SER A 392 -10.54 1.73 -38.73
C SER A 392 -9.43 2.55 -38.05
N ARG A 393 -8.29 2.67 -38.73
CA ARG A 393 -7.19 3.56 -38.33
C ARG A 393 -7.67 5.00 -38.07
N ALA A 394 -8.56 5.51 -38.92
CA ALA A 394 -9.14 6.84 -38.74
C ALA A 394 -9.91 6.97 -37.42
N SER A 395 -10.59 5.90 -36.98
CA SER A 395 -11.27 5.88 -35.70
C SER A 395 -10.28 5.93 -34.54
N LEU A 396 -9.21 5.11 -34.57
CA LEU A 396 -8.15 5.11 -33.56
C LEU A 396 -7.50 6.49 -33.42
N MET A 397 -7.20 7.14 -34.55
CA MET A 397 -6.54 8.45 -34.57
C MET A 397 -7.35 9.56 -33.91
N LYS A 398 -8.68 9.45 -33.80
CA LYS A 398 -9.49 10.40 -33.01
C LYS A 398 -9.12 10.40 -31.53
N GLY A 399 -8.56 9.28 -31.04
CA GLY A 399 -8.11 9.12 -29.66
C GLY A 399 -6.73 9.70 -29.38
N TYR A 400 -5.97 10.04 -30.42
CA TYR A 400 -4.56 10.42 -30.32
C TYR A 400 -4.31 11.53 -29.29
N GLN A 401 -5.20 12.51 -29.17
CA GLN A 401 -5.06 13.63 -28.24
C GLN A 401 -5.28 13.27 -26.76
N TYR A 402 -5.93 12.14 -26.46
CA TYR A 402 -6.29 11.80 -25.08
C TYR A 402 -5.20 11.05 -24.32
N PHE A 403 -4.23 10.48 -25.02
CA PHE A 403 -3.17 9.67 -24.44
C PHE A 403 -1.84 10.42 -24.37
N SER A 404 -1.04 10.12 -23.36
CA SER A 404 0.28 10.70 -23.15
C SER A 404 1.43 9.70 -23.30
N GLN A 405 1.13 8.40 -23.20
CA GLN A 405 2.14 7.34 -23.25
C GLN A 405 2.76 7.22 -24.66
N ILE A 406 4.10 7.24 -24.71
CA ILE A 406 4.91 6.96 -25.91
C ILE A 406 5.74 5.69 -25.62
N MET A 407 5.63 4.72 -26.50
CA MET A 407 6.44 3.50 -26.52
C MET A 407 7.71 3.75 -27.34
N GLU A 408 8.84 3.25 -26.85
CA GLU A 408 10.07 3.24 -27.65
C GLU A 408 9.94 2.20 -28.75
N ILE A 409 9.99 2.65 -30.01
CA ILE A 409 9.92 1.80 -31.19
C ILE A 409 11.15 2.05 -32.06
N GLU A 410 11.62 0.98 -32.71
CA GLU A 410 12.64 1.08 -33.74
C GLU A 410 12.02 1.70 -35.00
N VAL A 411 12.62 2.79 -35.46
CA VAL A 411 12.23 3.54 -36.66
C VAL A 411 13.44 3.69 -37.57
N ILE A 412 13.18 3.78 -38.87
CA ILE A 412 14.22 3.90 -39.89
C ILE A 412 14.17 5.31 -40.46
N ASP A 413 15.33 5.98 -40.49
CA ASP A 413 15.48 7.25 -41.20
C ASP A 413 15.30 7.02 -42.71
N PRO A 414 14.30 7.66 -43.36
CA PRO A 414 14.00 7.39 -44.75
C PRO A 414 15.09 7.88 -45.71
N VAL A 415 15.95 8.82 -45.29
CA VAL A 415 17.04 9.38 -46.08
C VAL A 415 18.32 8.58 -45.89
N SER A 416 18.76 8.36 -44.64
CA SER A 416 20.03 7.68 -44.35
C SER A 416 19.92 6.15 -44.21
N LYS A 417 18.71 5.61 -44.09
CA LYS A 417 18.41 4.19 -43.82
C LYS A 417 18.98 3.65 -42.51
N VAL A 418 19.42 4.52 -41.61
CA VAL A 418 19.88 4.14 -40.28
C VAL A 418 18.67 3.85 -39.38
N THR A 419 18.75 2.78 -38.60
CA THR A 419 17.76 2.46 -37.56
C THR A 419 18.07 3.25 -36.29
N LEU A 420 17.06 3.88 -35.72
CA LEU A 420 17.12 4.62 -34.46
C LEU A 420 15.85 4.38 -33.63
N LEU A 421 15.84 4.86 -32.40
CA LEU A 421 14.61 4.89 -31.58
C LEU A 421 13.87 6.20 -31.85
N ASN A 422 12.54 6.15 -31.92
CA ASN A 422 11.68 7.34 -32.06
C ASN A 422 11.98 8.40 -30.97
N THR A 423 12.26 7.98 -29.74
CA THR A 423 12.61 8.86 -28.61
C THR A 423 14.01 9.47 -28.69
N LYS A 424 14.86 8.98 -29.58
CA LYS A 424 16.26 9.43 -29.78
C LYS A 424 16.49 10.12 -31.12
N ALA A 425 15.44 10.31 -31.92
CA ALA A 425 15.54 11.04 -33.18
C ALA A 425 15.89 12.51 -32.96
N SER A 426 16.69 13.09 -33.86
CA SER A 426 17.01 14.52 -33.84
C SER A 426 15.77 15.36 -34.12
N SER A 427 15.02 14.94 -35.13
CA SER A 427 13.85 15.64 -35.66
C SER A 427 12.78 14.66 -36.12
N GLN A 428 11.52 15.12 -36.19
CA GLN A 428 10.37 14.35 -36.69
C GLN A 428 9.54 15.18 -37.68
N PHE A 429 8.92 14.51 -38.66
CA PHE A 429 8.08 15.15 -39.68
C PHE A 429 6.84 14.31 -39.98
N LYS A 430 5.66 14.94 -40.02
CA LYS A 430 4.40 14.23 -40.31
C LYS A 430 4.03 14.37 -41.79
N TYR A 431 3.86 13.24 -42.48
CA TYR A 431 3.48 13.19 -43.89
C TYR A 431 2.65 11.93 -44.19
N GLN A 432 1.55 12.08 -44.96
CA GLN A 432 0.59 10.99 -45.27
C GLN A 432 0.14 10.19 -44.03
N ASP A 433 -0.26 10.89 -42.97
CA ASP A 433 -0.71 10.32 -41.70
C ASP A 433 0.31 9.41 -40.98
N LYS A 434 1.58 9.47 -41.38
CA LYS A 434 2.70 8.81 -40.71
C LYS A 434 3.68 9.86 -40.17
N THR A 435 4.27 9.57 -39.02
CA THR A 435 5.39 10.34 -38.48
C THR A 435 6.71 9.68 -38.90
N TRP A 436 7.58 10.47 -39.52
CA TRP A 436 8.92 10.09 -39.96
C TRP A 436 9.97 10.66 -39.02
N PHE A 437 11.03 9.91 -38.77
CA PHE A 437 12.08 10.24 -37.81
C PHE A 437 13.44 10.33 -38.50
N PHE A 438 14.28 11.27 -38.05
CA PHE A 438 15.56 11.56 -38.70
C PHE A 438 16.71 11.50 -37.71
N ALA A 439 17.82 10.90 -38.14
CA ALA A 439 19.03 10.77 -37.35
C ALA A 439 19.76 12.12 -37.16
N ASN A 440 19.55 13.08 -38.08
CA ASN A 440 20.13 14.42 -38.04
C ASN A 440 19.26 15.42 -38.81
N ASP A 441 19.56 16.71 -38.65
CA ASP A 441 18.76 17.80 -39.22
C ASP A 441 18.93 17.93 -40.75
N ASP A 442 20.08 17.52 -41.31
CA ASP A 442 20.30 17.50 -42.76
C ASP A 442 19.34 16.53 -43.47
N ASN A 443 19.13 15.34 -42.89
CA ASN A 443 18.17 14.35 -43.41
C ASN A 443 16.74 14.86 -43.30
N TYR A 444 16.41 15.56 -42.20
CA TYR A 444 15.12 16.19 -42.02
C TYR A 444 14.82 17.23 -43.11
N GLU A 445 15.76 18.16 -43.38
CA GLU A 445 15.56 19.20 -44.39
C GLU A 445 15.48 18.61 -45.81
N ARG A 446 16.28 17.57 -46.11
CA ARG A 446 16.21 16.85 -47.40
C ARG A 446 14.86 16.16 -47.61
N PHE A 447 14.34 15.49 -46.58
CA PHE A 447 13.02 14.86 -46.65
C PHE A 447 11.91 15.90 -46.75
N ARG A 448 12.01 17.00 -46.00
CA ARG A 448 11.03 18.10 -46.04
C ARG A 448 10.94 18.76 -47.41
N ALA A 449 12.08 18.91 -48.10
CA ALA A 449 12.15 19.52 -49.43
C ALA A 449 11.44 18.70 -50.52
N ASP A 450 11.60 17.37 -50.48
CA ASP A 450 10.88 16.46 -51.38
C ASP A 450 10.63 15.10 -50.71
N PRO A 451 9.50 14.94 -49.99
CA PRO A 451 9.18 13.70 -49.30
C PRO A 451 8.97 12.52 -50.25
N SER A 452 8.46 12.78 -51.46
CA SER A 452 8.00 11.74 -52.40
C SER A 452 9.14 10.81 -52.84
N THR A 453 10.34 11.38 -53.03
CA THR A 453 11.56 10.69 -53.43
C THR A 453 12.01 9.59 -52.46
N TYR A 454 11.66 9.69 -51.16
CA TYR A 454 12.17 8.77 -50.13
C TYR A 454 11.17 7.71 -49.67
N ILE A 455 9.90 7.82 -50.07
CA ILE A 455 8.79 7.02 -49.53
C ILE A 455 8.56 5.73 -50.35
N GLU A 456 8.82 5.74 -51.66
CA GLU A 456 8.54 4.61 -52.57
C GLU A 456 9.33 3.31 -52.25
N HIS A 457 10.35 3.37 -51.41
CA HIS A 457 11.19 2.20 -51.05
C HIS A 457 11.10 1.75 -49.58
N VAL A 458 10.27 2.40 -48.75
CA VAL A 458 10.17 2.08 -47.29
C VAL A 458 8.83 1.45 -46.90
N SER A 459 7.87 1.43 -47.82
CA SER A 459 6.48 0.98 -47.59
C SER A 459 6.32 -0.49 -47.22
N ASN A 460 7.34 -1.34 -47.39
CA ASN A 460 7.21 -2.79 -47.14
C ASN A 460 7.66 -3.30 -45.76
N ASN A 461 8.35 -2.51 -44.92
CA ASN A 461 8.98 -3.07 -43.70
C ASN A 461 8.77 -2.28 -42.38
N ALA A 462 8.02 -1.19 -42.37
CA ALA A 462 7.74 -0.43 -41.16
C ALA A 462 6.24 -0.11 -41.04
N GLY A 463 5.42 -1.15 -40.91
CA GLY A 463 4.01 -1.02 -40.57
C GLY A 463 3.84 -0.63 -39.11
N ASP A 464 2.83 0.19 -38.82
CA ASP A 464 2.37 0.49 -37.46
C ASP A 464 2.17 -0.83 -36.69
N LYS A 465 2.71 -0.93 -35.47
CA LYS A 465 2.68 -2.13 -34.63
C LYS A 465 1.67 -2.04 -33.48
#